data_AF-A0A081DDD5-F1
#
_entry.id   AF-A0A081DDD5-F1
#
_cell.length_a   1.000
_cell.length_b   1.000
_cell.length_c   1.000
_cell.angle_alpha   90.00
_cell.angle_beta   90.00
_cell.angle_gamma   90.00
#
_symmetry.space_group_name_H-M   'P 1'
#
loop_
_entity.id
_entity.type
_entity.pdbx_description
1 polymer ?
#
loop_
_entity_poly.entity_id
_entity_poly.type
_entity_poly.pdbx_seq_one_letter_code
_entity_poly.pdbx_strand_id
1 'polypeptide(L)' 'MNSLFKALNDHTRRAILELLKENDLNAGEIANHFDISKPSISHHLDLLKQAGLVTAIKMGSTSPTLLTLQLWMS' A
#
# COMPACT_ATOMS: atom_id res chain seq x y z
N MET A 1 -9.28 -19.29 4.57
CA MET A 1 -8.16 -19.05 3.63
C MET A 1 -7.51 -17.74 4.04
N ASN A 2 -6.24 -17.80 4.45
CA ASN A 2 -5.54 -16.72 5.14
C ASN A 2 -5.35 -15.49 4.22
N SER A 3 -5.82 -14.31 4.65
CA SER A 3 -5.85 -13.05 3.90
C SER A 3 -4.45 -12.60 3.47
N LEU A 4 -3.42 -12.94 4.24
CA LEU A 4 -2.02 -12.69 3.92
C LEU A 4 -1.60 -13.35 2.60
N PHE A 5 -1.84 -14.65 2.45
CA PHE A 5 -1.45 -15.39 1.24
C PHE A 5 -2.21 -14.88 0.01
N LYS A 6 -3.49 -14.53 0.16
CA LYS A 6 -4.28 -13.91 -0.92
C LYS A 6 -3.68 -12.55 -1.32
N ALA A 7 -3.30 -11.73 -0.35
CA ALA A 7 -2.70 -10.43 -0.61
C ALA A 7 -1.33 -10.57 -1.31
N LEU A 8 -0.51 -11.54 -0.95
CA LEU A 8 0.82 -11.74 -1.56
C LEU A 8 0.79 -12.43 -2.93
N ASN A 9 -0.32 -13.07 -3.33
CA ASN A 9 -0.41 -13.81 -4.60
C ASN A 9 -0.53 -12.92 -5.87
N ASP A 10 -0.47 -11.60 -5.73
CA ASP A 10 -0.61 -10.66 -6.84
C ASP A 10 0.69 -9.87 -7.02
N HIS A 11 1.11 -9.72 -8.27
CA HIS A 11 2.38 -9.08 -8.59
C HIS A 11 2.35 -7.57 -8.29
N THR A 12 1.24 -6.88 -8.55
CA THR A 12 1.06 -5.46 -8.25
C THR A 12 1.16 -5.22 -6.75
N ARG A 13 0.48 -6.04 -5.93
CA ARG A 13 0.56 -5.92 -4.46
C ARG A 13 1.98 -6.15 -3.94
N ARG A 14 2.70 -7.13 -4.46
CA ARG A 14 4.12 -7.33 -4.10
C ARG A 14 4.99 -6.15 -4.53
N ALA A 15 4.79 -5.60 -5.72
CA ALA A 15 5.51 -4.42 -6.20
C ALA A 15 5.23 -3.18 -5.34
N ILE A 16 3.98 -2.98 -4.89
CA ILE A 16 3.63 -1.91 -3.93
C ILE A 16 4.41 -2.09 -2.62
N LEU A 17 4.49 -3.31 -2.09
CA LEU A 17 5.26 -3.56 -0.87
C LEU A 17 6.75 -3.29 -1.08
N GLU A 18 7.31 -3.62 -2.24
CA GLU A 18 8.71 -3.29 -2.57
C GLU A 18 8.94 -1.78 -2.65
N LEU A 19 8.01 -1.00 -3.22
CA LEU A 19 8.11 0.47 -3.19
C LEU A 19 8.11 1.01 -1.75
N LEU A 20 7.22 0.46 -0.90
CA LEU A 20 7.08 0.86 0.50
C LEU A 20 8.20 0.36 1.41
N LYS A 21 9.05 -0.58 0.95
CA LYS A 21 10.29 -0.96 1.66
C LYS A 21 11.34 0.14 1.60
N GLU A 22 11.34 0.91 0.51
CA GLU A 22 12.35 1.95 0.27
C GLU A 22 11.93 3.29 0.89
N ASN A 23 10.66 3.69 0.72
CA ASN A 23 10.14 4.97 1.22
C ASN A 23 8.65 4.90 1.55
N ASP A 24 8.21 5.71 2.52
CA ASP A 24 6.79 5.97 2.74
C ASP A 24 6.22 6.81 1.58
N LEU A 25 5.13 6.34 0.97
CA LEU A 25 4.52 6.99 -0.20
C LEU A 25 3.03 7.18 0.00
N ASN A 26 2.45 8.23 -0.56
CA ASN A 26 1.00 8.37 -0.63
C ASN A 26 0.41 7.55 -1.80
N ALA A 27 -0.90 7.29 -1.76
CA ALA A 27 -1.56 6.48 -2.80
C ALA A 27 -1.44 7.06 -4.22
N GLY A 28 -1.33 8.38 -4.35
CA GLY A 28 -1.12 9.05 -5.63
C GLY A 28 0.29 8.83 -6.17
N GLU A 29 1.31 8.91 -5.32
CA GLU A 29 2.70 8.59 -5.67
C GLU A 29 2.80 7.12 -6.11
N ILE A 30 2.27 6.19 -5.31
CA ILE A 30 2.22 4.77 -5.65
C ILE A 30 1.57 4.56 -7.02
N ALA A 31 0.43 5.21 -7.29
CA ALA A 31 -0.27 5.05 -8.56
C ALA A 31 0.56 5.50 -9.77
N ASN A 32 1.49 6.46 -9.62
CA ASN A 32 2.36 6.90 -10.71
C ASN A 32 3.40 5.84 -11.12
N HIS A 33 3.62 4.79 -10.31
CA HIS A 33 4.55 3.70 -10.63
C HIS A 33 3.90 2.56 -11.44
N PHE A 34 2.59 2.63 -11.74
CA PHE A 34 1.87 1.55 -12.41
C PHE A 34 1.04 2.07 -13.59
N ASP A 35 0.98 1.26 -14.65
CA ASP A 35 0.12 1.51 -15.81
C ASP A 35 -1.29 0.93 -15.60
N ILE A 36 -1.91 1.27 -14.46
CA ILE A 36 -3.29 0.89 -14.14
C ILE A 36 -4.03 2.06 -13.49
N SER A 37 -5.37 1.95 -13.43
CA SER A 37 -6.20 3.03 -12.91
C SER A 37 -5.95 3.30 -11.41
N LYS A 38 -6.10 4.56 -10.98
CA LYS A 38 -6.06 4.93 -9.55
C LYS A 38 -7.05 4.13 -8.69
N PRO A 39 -8.32 3.89 -9.12
CA PRO A 39 -9.22 3.00 -8.39
C PRO A 39 -8.69 1.56 -8.21
N SER A 40 -8.02 1.02 -9.24
CA SER A 40 -7.37 -0.30 -9.14
C SER A 40 -6.28 -0.29 -8.06
N ILE A 41 -5.42 0.74 -8.04
CA ILE A 41 -4.40 0.91 -6.99
C ILE A 41 -5.03 1.02 -5.61
N SER A 42 -6.10 1.82 -5.45
CA SER A 42 -6.82 1.91 -4.18
C SER A 42 -7.37 0.56 -3.71
N HIS A 43 -7.86 -0.27 -4.64
CA HIS A 43 -8.32 -1.63 -4.31
C HIS A 43 -7.16 -2.54 -3.85
N HIS A 44 -6.01 -2.52 -4.54
CA HIS A 44 -4.83 -3.28 -4.11
C HIS A 44 -4.35 -2.85 -2.72
N LEU A 45 -4.35 -1.54 -2.43
CA LEU A 45 -3.97 -0.99 -1.13
C LEU A 45 -4.93 -1.40 -0.02
N ASP A 46 -6.24 -1.43 -0.29
CA ASP A 46 -7.24 -1.88 0.68
C ASP A 46 -7.05 -3.37 1.05
N LEU A 47 -6.77 -4.22 0.06
CA LEU A 47 -6.46 -5.64 0.30
C LEU A 47 -5.18 -5.83 1.12
N LEU A 48 -4.14 -5.04 0.86
CA LEU A 48 -2.90 -5.05 1.65
C LEU A 48 -3.16 -4.59 3.10
N LYS A 49 -4.01 -3.58 3.29
CA LYS A 49 -4.40 -3.08 4.62
C LYS A 49 -5.21 -4.12 5.39
N GLN A 50 -6.20 -4.75 4.76
CA GLN A 50 -6.98 -5.84 5.35
C GLN A 50 -6.13 -7.05 5.72
N ALA A 51 -5.05 -7.31 4.99
CA ALA A 51 -4.06 -8.34 5.31
C ALA A 51 -3.04 -7.90 6.38
N GLY A 52 -3.12 -6.67 6.88
CA GLY A 52 -2.20 -6.14 7.90
C GLY A 52 -0.77 -5.91 7.39
N LEU A 53 -0.60 -5.69 6.08
CA LEU A 53 0.73 -5.50 5.47
C LEU A 53 1.14 -4.02 5.38
N VAL A 54 0.16 -3.12 5.23
CA VAL A 54 0.38 -1.68 5.14
C VAL A 54 -0.52 -0.94 6.12
N THR A 55 -0.07 0.22 6.59
CA THR A 55 -0.88 1.15 7.36
C THR A 55 -0.89 2.53 6.71
N ALA A 56 -1.92 3.32 7.03
CA ALA A 56 -2.09 4.68 6.51
C ALA A 56 -1.94 5.69 7.65
N ILE A 57 -0.99 6.62 7.52
CA ILE A 57 -0.68 7.65 8.51
C ILE A 57 -1.11 9.01 7.97
N LYS A 58 -1.97 9.71 8.72
CA LYS A 58 -2.44 11.04 8.33
C LYS A 58 -1.49 12.10 8.88
N MET A 59 -0.78 12.80 7.99
CA MET A 59 0.25 13.80 8.35
C MET A 59 -0.33 15.22 8.59
N GLY A 60 -1.49 15.31 9.22
CA GLY A 60 -2.23 16.57 9.42
C GLY A 60 -3.40 16.76 8.44
N SER A 61 -4.13 17.86 8.56
CA SER A 61 -5.39 18.07 7.81
C SER A 61 -5.18 18.41 6.33
N THR A 62 -4.03 18.99 5.97
CA THR A 62 -3.71 19.47 4.62
C THR A 62 -2.67 18.61 3.89
N SER A 63 -1.99 17.71 4.60
CA SER A 63 -0.96 16.84 4.05
C SER A 63 -1.56 15.55 3.49
N PRO A 64 -0.97 14.96 2.44
CA PRO A 64 -1.40 13.65 1.94
C PRO A 64 -1.19 12.57 3.00
N THR A 65 -2.09 11.58 3.02
CA THR A 65 -1.95 10.38 3.85
C THR A 65 -0.82 9.52 3.30
N LEU A 66 0.18 9.23 4.12
CA LEU A 66 1.28 8.34 3.78
C LEU A 66 0.92 6.89 4.05
N LEU A 67 1.43 5.97 3.23
CA LEU A 67 1.37 4.53 3.43
C LEU A 67 2.76 4.03 3.80
N THR A 68 2.81 3.12 4.76
CA THR A 68 4.04 2.49 5.24
C THR A 68 3.82 1.01 5.54
N LEU A 69 4.91 0.24 5.63
CA LEU A 69 4.86 -1.17 6.01
C LEU A 69 4.56 -1.33 7.49
N GLN A 70 3.63 -2.23 7.82
CA GLN A 70 3.24 -2.43 9.21
C GLN A 70 4.36 -3.01 10.08
N LEU A 71 5.31 -3.74 9.49
CA LEU A 71 6.43 -4.38 10.19
C LEU A 71 7.45 -3.39 10.80
N TRP A 72 7.42 -2.11 10.41
CA TRP A 72 8.40 -1.10 10.87
C TRP A 72 7.95 -0.38 12.15
N MET A 73 6.75 -0.66 12.65
CA MET A 73 6.15 0.02 13.81
C MET A 73 6.22 -0.79 15.11
N SER A 74 6.99 -1.88 15.15
CA SER A 74 7.16 -2.76 16.31
C SER A 74 8.59 -2.76 16.82
#